data_AF-A0A928H0M8-F1
#
_entry.id   AF-A0A928H0M8-F1
#
_cell.length_a   1.000
_cell.length_b   1.000
_cell.length_c   1.000
_cell.angle_alpha   90.00
_cell.angle_beta   90.00
_cell.angle_gamma   90.00
#
_symmetry.space_group_name_H-M   'P 1'
#
loop_
_entity.id
_entity.type
_entity.pdbx_description
1 polymer ?
#
loop_
_entity_poly.entity_id
_entity_poly.type
_entity_poly.pdbx_seq_one_letter_code
_entity_poly.pdbx_strand_id
1 'polypeptide(L)'
;MNWRSWAKRLLHYLPLWVFGLGILIPAAYSGTEFCLAHAGKPKLLYDWQEIDIGFIFGTVMFSSFALSFVWSILIHRFWRKEERQVRWTASCLFFAFPFIACFILTNFPMPMEFLPKRKQKEKGHRIYCMGQLKQIYIDLSQYANDNNGYYPDDLEKFVESCGLYNFSCCPAAEWKRLVEEGRKRDLEHGRGEPFLSDYNYYGKGRKETDAPFVILEDKIDNHRGNYKNFLRSDGWIGSAKKIE
;
A
#
# COMPACT_ATOMS: atom_id res chain seq x y z
N MET A 1 -47.34 -37.73 -4.49
CA MET A 1 -45.87 -37.61 -4.32
C MET A 1 -45.58 -37.47 -2.83
N ASN A 2 -44.75 -38.33 -2.22
CA ASN A 2 -44.66 -38.46 -0.76
C ASN A 2 -43.68 -37.43 -0.15
N TRP A 3 -44.10 -36.66 0.85
CA TRP A 3 -43.31 -35.59 1.46
C TRP A 3 -41.94 -36.06 1.98
N ARG A 4 -41.85 -37.32 2.43
CA ARG A 4 -40.61 -37.95 2.88
C ARG A 4 -39.55 -38.07 1.78
N SER A 5 -39.95 -38.26 0.51
CA SER A 5 -38.99 -38.32 -0.61
C SER A 5 -38.47 -36.93 -0.98
N TRP A 6 -39.28 -35.90 -0.76
CA TRP A 6 -38.88 -34.51 -0.98
C TRP A 6 -37.90 -34.04 0.10
N ALA A 7 -38.21 -34.31 1.37
CA ALA A 7 -37.33 -33.99 2.51
C ALA A 7 -35.95 -34.64 2.38
N LYS A 8 -35.88 -35.92 1.95
CA LYS A 8 -34.60 -36.59 1.68
C LYS A 8 -33.79 -35.93 0.56
N ARG A 9 -34.44 -35.46 -0.51
CA ARG A 9 -33.75 -34.73 -1.59
C ARG A 9 -33.24 -33.39 -1.10
N LEU A 10 -34.04 -32.66 -0.32
CA LEU A 10 -33.68 -31.35 0.24
C LEU A 10 -32.49 -31.44 1.21
N LEU A 11 -32.51 -32.40 2.13
CA LEU A 11 -31.37 -32.71 3.00
C LEU A 11 -30.11 -33.11 2.22
N HIS A 12 -30.27 -33.71 1.04
CA HIS A 12 -29.15 -34.06 0.17
C HIS A 12 -28.50 -32.87 -0.55
N TYR A 13 -29.23 -31.76 -0.69
CA TYR A 13 -28.71 -30.52 -1.25
C TYR A 13 -28.32 -29.51 -0.16
N LEU A 14 -28.73 -29.71 1.08
CA LEU A 14 -28.40 -28.84 2.21
C LEU A 14 -26.90 -28.48 2.30
N PRO A 15 -25.95 -29.43 2.12
CA PRO A 15 -24.52 -29.09 2.14
C PRO A 15 -24.11 -28.18 0.98
N LEU A 16 -24.68 -28.37 -0.22
CA LEU A 16 -24.45 -27.51 -1.39
C LEU A 16 -24.99 -26.09 -1.18
N TRP A 17 -26.15 -25.97 -0.53
CA TRP A 17 -26.73 -24.68 -0.17
C TRP A 17 -25.94 -23.98 0.93
N VAL A 18 -25.53 -24.70 1.99
CA VAL A 18 -24.72 -24.16 3.08
C VAL A 18 -23.33 -23.75 2.58
N PHE A 19 -22.70 -24.51 1.68
CA PHE A 19 -21.43 -24.12 1.06
C PHE A 19 -21.59 -22.96 0.07
N GLY A 20 -22.63 -23.00 -0.77
CA GLY A 20 -22.93 -21.92 -1.72
C GLY A 20 -23.19 -20.59 -1.00
N LEU A 21 -24.00 -20.61 0.05
CA LEU A 21 -24.25 -19.44 0.91
C LEU A 21 -22.98 -19.06 1.70
N GLY A 22 -22.21 -20.03 2.19
CA GLY A 22 -20.95 -19.79 2.90
C GLY A 22 -19.85 -19.18 2.04
N ILE A 23 -19.91 -19.30 0.71
CA ILE A 23 -18.98 -18.64 -0.23
C ILE A 23 -19.56 -17.33 -0.78
N LEU A 24 -20.85 -17.32 -1.15
CA LEU A 24 -21.50 -16.15 -1.73
C LEU A 24 -21.67 -15.02 -0.72
N ILE A 25 -21.94 -15.32 0.56
CA ILE A 25 -22.13 -14.30 1.59
C ILE A 25 -20.82 -13.56 1.89
N PRO A 26 -19.67 -14.22 2.14
CA PRO A 26 -18.40 -13.51 2.32
C PRO A 26 -17.94 -12.76 1.07
N ALA A 27 -18.14 -13.33 -0.13
CA ALA A 27 -17.77 -12.66 -1.39
C ALA A 27 -18.64 -11.40 -1.65
N ALA A 28 -19.95 -11.49 -1.39
CA ALA A 28 -20.84 -10.34 -1.47
C ALA A 28 -20.50 -9.31 -0.38
N TYR A 29 -20.25 -9.75 0.85
CA TYR A 29 -19.91 -8.89 1.99
C TYR A 29 -18.60 -8.12 1.75
N SER A 30 -17.54 -8.81 1.31
CA SER A 30 -16.25 -8.19 0.97
C SER A 30 -16.35 -7.26 -0.24
N GLY A 31 -17.17 -7.59 -1.24
CA GLY A 31 -17.50 -6.69 -2.34
C GLY A 31 -18.25 -5.44 -1.89
N THR A 32 -19.22 -5.55 -0.97
CA THR A 32 -19.97 -4.41 -0.43
C THR A 32 -19.14 -3.55 0.52
N GLU A 33 -18.32 -4.14 1.40
CA GLU A 33 -17.36 -3.40 2.25
C GLU A 33 -16.38 -2.62 1.38
N PHE A 34 -15.86 -3.24 0.32
CA PHE A 34 -15.04 -2.55 -0.67
C PHE A 34 -15.84 -1.41 -1.32
N CYS A 35 -17.05 -1.64 -1.83
CA CYS A 35 -17.84 -0.56 -2.43
C CYS A 35 -18.19 0.57 -1.43
N LEU A 36 -18.47 0.26 -0.16
CA LEU A 36 -18.87 1.22 0.88
C LEU A 36 -17.69 2.02 1.43
N ALA A 37 -16.53 1.40 1.64
CA ALA A 37 -15.28 2.08 2.01
C ALA A 37 -14.84 3.12 0.97
N HIS A 38 -15.38 3.00 -0.24
CA HIS A 38 -14.99 3.76 -1.41
C HIS A 38 -16.10 4.70 -1.94
N ALA A 39 -17.36 4.53 -1.52
CA ALA A 39 -18.50 5.34 -1.96
C ALA A 39 -18.50 6.79 -1.41
N GLY A 40 -17.72 7.08 -0.36
CA GLY A 40 -17.66 8.40 0.30
C GLY A 40 -16.48 9.29 -0.11
N LYS A 41 -15.53 8.81 -0.93
CA LYS A 41 -14.33 9.58 -1.28
C LYS A 41 -14.53 10.35 -2.60
N PRO A 42 -14.15 11.64 -2.69
CA PRO A 42 -14.37 12.45 -3.89
C PRO A 42 -13.64 11.86 -5.10
N LYS A 43 -14.35 11.81 -6.24
CA LYS A 43 -13.95 11.23 -7.55
C LYS A 43 -12.60 11.70 -8.14
N LEU A 44 -11.97 12.72 -7.58
CA LEU A 44 -10.75 13.35 -8.13
C LEU A 44 -9.43 12.69 -7.70
N LEU A 45 -9.47 11.72 -6.79
CA LEU A 45 -8.28 11.06 -6.22
C LEU A 45 -8.23 9.55 -6.51
N TYR A 46 -8.99 9.08 -7.50
CA TYR A 46 -9.03 7.66 -7.84
C TYR A 46 -7.96 7.32 -8.88
N ASP A 47 -6.77 7.00 -8.41
CA ASP A 47 -5.79 6.26 -9.21
C ASP A 47 -6.19 4.78 -9.10
N TRP A 48 -6.58 4.14 -10.20
CA TRP A 48 -6.98 2.72 -10.28
C TRP A 48 -5.90 1.73 -9.76
N GLN A 49 -4.76 2.25 -9.31
CA GLN A 49 -3.62 1.55 -8.71
C GLN A 49 -3.77 1.30 -7.19
N GLU A 50 -4.80 1.82 -6.52
CA GLU A 50 -5.08 1.57 -5.10
C GLU A 50 -5.86 0.29 -4.81
N ILE A 51 -6.16 -0.53 -5.82
CA ILE A 51 -6.69 -1.86 -5.53
C ILE A 51 -5.57 -2.65 -4.87
N ASP A 52 -5.74 -2.94 -3.59
CA ASP A 52 -4.81 -3.75 -2.80
C ASP A 52 -4.61 -5.07 -3.56
N ILE A 53 -3.42 -5.22 -4.13
CA ILE A 53 -3.04 -6.42 -4.89
C ILE A 53 -3.19 -7.65 -3.99
N GLY A 54 -3.00 -7.48 -2.67
CA GLY A 54 -3.29 -8.51 -1.67
C GLY A 54 -4.77 -8.89 -1.63
N PHE A 55 -5.68 -7.93 -1.78
CA PHE A 55 -7.12 -8.19 -1.82
C PHE A 55 -7.56 -8.90 -3.11
N ILE A 56 -7.08 -8.46 -4.28
CA ILE A 56 -7.35 -9.17 -5.56
C ILE A 56 -6.80 -10.59 -5.48
N PHE A 57 -5.54 -10.72 -5.06
CA PHE A 57 -4.88 -12.02 -4.95
C PHE A 57 -5.63 -12.94 -3.98
N GLY A 58 -5.96 -12.45 -2.78
CA GLY A 58 -6.75 -13.19 -1.80
C GLY A 58 -8.11 -13.64 -2.34
N THR A 59 -8.80 -12.77 -3.08
CA THR A 59 -10.11 -13.08 -3.68
C THR A 59 -10.01 -14.15 -4.77
N VAL A 60 -9.01 -14.04 -5.66
CA VAL A 60 -8.75 -15.04 -6.71
C VAL A 60 -8.34 -16.38 -6.11
N MET A 61 -7.50 -16.37 -5.08
CA MET A 61 -7.09 -17.58 -4.37
C MET A 61 -8.27 -18.26 -3.69
N PHE A 62 -9.08 -17.52 -2.94
CA PHE A 62 -10.25 -18.09 -2.27
C PHE A 62 -11.26 -18.68 -3.28
N SER A 63 -11.51 -17.97 -4.38
CA SER A 63 -12.42 -18.41 -5.43
C SER A 63 -11.92 -19.68 -6.13
N SER A 64 -10.62 -19.80 -6.37
CA SER A 64 -10.04 -21.00 -6.99
C SER A 64 -10.10 -22.23 -6.06
N PHE A 65 -9.87 -22.07 -4.76
CA PHE A 65 -10.06 -23.14 -3.77
C PHE A 65 -11.52 -23.57 -3.67
N ALA A 66 -12.45 -22.63 -3.62
CA ALA A 66 -13.88 -22.90 -3.58
C ALA A 66 -14.34 -23.70 -4.82
N LEU A 67 -13.91 -23.29 -6.02
CA LEU A 67 -14.23 -23.99 -7.26
C LEU A 67 -13.64 -25.40 -7.30
N SER A 68 -12.40 -25.58 -6.84
CA SER A 68 -11.74 -26.89 -6.80
C SER A 68 -12.45 -27.85 -5.83
N PHE A 69 -12.91 -27.35 -4.69
CA PHE A 69 -13.71 -28.11 -3.74
C PHE A 69 -15.04 -28.58 -4.35
N VAL A 70 -15.77 -27.67 -5.02
CA VAL A 70 -17.03 -27.99 -5.71
C VAL A 70 -16.80 -29.03 -6.81
N TRP A 71 -15.75 -28.87 -7.62
CA TRP A 71 -15.40 -29.82 -8.69
C TRP A 71 -15.07 -31.21 -8.15
N SER A 72 -14.34 -31.32 -7.03
CA SER A 72 -14.06 -32.62 -6.41
C SER A 72 -15.34 -33.35 -5.97
N ILE A 73 -16.30 -32.62 -5.40
CA ILE A 73 -17.61 -33.18 -5.05
C ILE A 73 -18.35 -33.67 -6.31
N LEU A 74 -18.32 -32.89 -7.40
CA LEU A 74 -18.96 -33.26 -8.66
C LEU A 74 -18.32 -34.51 -9.29
N ILE A 75 -16.99 -34.60 -9.32
CA ILE A 75 -16.26 -35.79 -9.80
C ILE A 75 -16.67 -37.01 -8.97
N HIS A 76 -16.72 -36.89 -7.64
CA HIS A 76 -17.16 -37.99 -6.79
C HIS A 76 -18.64 -38.38 -6.98
N ARG A 77 -19.50 -37.45 -7.37
CA ARG A 77 -20.94 -37.72 -7.49
C ARG A 77 -21.35 -38.25 -8.86
N PHE A 78 -20.75 -37.72 -9.93
CA PHE A 78 -21.18 -37.98 -11.31
C PHE A 78 -20.32 -39.03 -12.01
N TRP A 79 -19.07 -39.24 -11.59
CA TRP A 79 -18.19 -40.26 -12.17
C TRP A 79 -18.45 -41.63 -11.54
N ARG A 80 -19.56 -42.26 -11.92
CA ARG A 80 -20.08 -43.48 -11.27
C ARG A 80 -19.54 -44.80 -11.82
N LYS A 81 -18.79 -44.78 -12.93
CA LYS A 81 -18.42 -45.99 -13.70
C LYS A 81 -16.92 -46.34 -13.75
N GLU A 82 -16.04 -45.46 -13.26
CA GLU A 82 -14.59 -45.74 -13.24
C GLU A 82 -14.14 -46.35 -11.90
N GLU A 83 -13.05 -47.11 -11.97
CA GLU A 83 -12.39 -47.70 -10.80
C GLU A 83 -12.15 -46.65 -9.72
N ARG A 84 -12.45 -47.03 -8.47
CA ARG A 84 -12.33 -46.17 -7.29
C ARG A 84 -10.99 -45.43 -7.26
N GLN A 85 -9.89 -46.09 -7.67
CA GLN A 85 -8.56 -45.47 -7.73
C GLN A 85 -8.50 -44.24 -8.63
N VAL A 86 -9.00 -44.31 -9.86
CA VAL A 86 -8.97 -43.21 -10.84
C VAL A 86 -9.68 -41.95 -10.32
N ARG A 87 -10.79 -42.14 -9.60
CA ARG A 87 -11.56 -41.04 -9.01
C ARG A 87 -10.84 -40.34 -7.87
N TRP A 88 -10.11 -41.09 -7.05
CA TRP A 88 -9.31 -40.53 -5.97
C TRP A 88 -8.10 -39.78 -6.54
N THR A 89 -7.39 -40.34 -7.52
CA THR A 89 -6.28 -39.63 -8.17
C THR A 89 -6.73 -38.36 -8.87
N ALA A 90 -7.86 -38.38 -9.61
CA ALA A 90 -8.40 -37.17 -10.23
C ALA A 90 -8.76 -36.09 -9.19
N SER A 91 -9.41 -36.47 -8.09
CA SER A 91 -9.76 -35.52 -7.02
C SER A 91 -8.53 -34.95 -6.32
N CYS A 92 -7.52 -35.78 -6.05
CA CYS A 92 -6.26 -35.34 -5.47
C CYS A 92 -5.50 -34.39 -6.39
N LEU A 93 -5.46 -34.64 -7.71
CA LEU A 93 -4.82 -33.75 -8.68
C LEU A 93 -5.52 -32.40 -8.77
N PHE A 94 -6.86 -32.38 -8.79
CA PHE A 94 -7.64 -31.14 -8.80
C PHE A 94 -7.46 -30.31 -7.52
N PHE A 95 -7.29 -30.96 -6.36
CA PHE A 95 -6.96 -30.26 -5.12
C PHE A 95 -5.50 -29.82 -5.06
N ALA A 96 -4.56 -30.66 -5.49
CA ALA A 96 -3.15 -30.37 -5.41
C ALA A 96 -2.75 -29.22 -6.35
N PHE A 97 -3.37 -29.11 -7.53
CA PHE A 97 -3.04 -28.08 -8.51
C PHE A 97 -3.12 -26.63 -7.99
N PRO A 98 -4.23 -26.15 -7.39
CA PRO A 98 -4.30 -24.79 -6.84
C PRO A 98 -3.36 -24.60 -5.63
N PHE A 99 -3.10 -25.64 -4.83
CA PHE A 99 -2.11 -25.57 -3.75
C PHE A 99 -0.69 -25.40 -4.29
N ILE A 100 -0.32 -26.16 -5.33
CA ILE A 100 0.98 -26.06 -6.00
C ILE A 100 1.10 -24.71 -6.71
N ALA A 101 0.07 -24.27 -7.42
CA ALA A 101 0.05 -22.95 -8.06
C ALA A 101 0.18 -21.82 -7.04
N CYS A 102 -0.54 -21.89 -5.92
CA CYS A 102 -0.40 -20.96 -4.79
C CYS A 102 1.03 -20.96 -4.25
N PHE A 103 1.55 -22.16 -3.93
CA PHE A 103 2.88 -22.33 -3.37
C PHE A 103 3.95 -21.77 -4.31
N ILE A 104 3.81 -21.99 -5.63
CA ILE A 104 4.70 -21.41 -6.63
C ILE A 104 4.59 -19.88 -6.62
N LEU A 105 3.38 -19.33 -6.63
CA LEU A 105 3.16 -17.87 -6.66
C LEU A 105 3.62 -17.16 -5.37
N THR A 106 3.56 -17.82 -4.21
CA THR A 106 3.97 -17.23 -2.92
C THR A 106 5.46 -17.45 -2.61
N ASN A 107 6.03 -18.58 -3.02
CA ASN A 107 7.41 -18.94 -2.66
C ASN A 107 8.42 -18.69 -3.78
N PHE A 108 7.98 -18.66 -5.05
CA PHE A 108 8.81 -18.06 -6.08
C PHE A 108 8.54 -16.58 -6.06
N PRO A 109 9.53 -15.74 -5.71
CA PRO A 109 9.38 -14.31 -5.84
C PRO A 109 9.10 -14.06 -7.32
N MET A 110 7.85 -13.76 -7.67
CA MET A 110 7.53 -13.27 -8.99
C MET A 110 8.52 -12.15 -9.27
N PRO A 111 9.30 -12.22 -10.36
CA PRO A 111 10.26 -11.17 -10.65
C PRO A 111 9.48 -9.88 -10.76
N MET A 112 9.59 -9.03 -9.73
CA MET A 112 9.02 -7.68 -9.62
C MET A 112 9.53 -6.73 -10.74
N GLU A 113 10.19 -7.29 -11.74
CA GLU A 113 10.71 -6.66 -12.94
C GLU A 113 9.64 -6.31 -13.96
N PHE A 114 8.47 -6.94 -13.90
CA PHE A 114 7.35 -6.66 -14.80
C PHE A 114 6.44 -5.52 -14.34
N LEU A 115 6.58 -5.03 -13.10
CA LEU A 115 5.94 -3.79 -12.69
C LEU A 115 6.82 -2.61 -13.14
N PRO A 116 6.25 -1.49 -13.62
CA PRO A 116 7.03 -0.33 -14.05
C PRO A 116 7.83 0.25 -12.88
N LYS A 117 9.07 -0.26 -12.69
CA LYS A 117 10.03 0.05 -11.61
C LYS A 117 10.24 1.55 -11.40
N ARG A 118 10.00 2.38 -12.43
CA ARG A 118 10.20 3.84 -12.36
C ARG A 118 9.11 4.60 -11.61
N LYS A 119 7.84 4.18 -11.65
CA LYS A 119 6.74 4.90 -10.97
C LYS A 119 6.61 4.51 -9.50
N GLN A 120 6.91 3.26 -9.15
CA GLN A 120 6.88 2.80 -7.75
C GLN A 120 8.01 3.39 -6.91
N LYS A 121 9.20 3.61 -7.48
CA LYS A 121 10.32 4.27 -6.78
C LYS A 121 9.97 5.68 -6.33
N GLU A 122 9.35 6.45 -7.22
CA GLU A 122 8.89 7.81 -6.93
C GLU A 122 7.85 7.84 -5.80
N LYS A 123 6.87 6.92 -5.82
CA LYS A 123 5.90 6.79 -4.72
C LYS A 123 6.58 6.46 -3.39
N GLY A 124 7.53 5.52 -3.41
CA GLY A 124 8.33 5.17 -2.23
C GLY A 124 9.13 6.36 -1.70
N HIS A 125 9.74 7.16 -2.60
CA HIS A 125 10.47 8.36 -2.23
C HIS A 125 9.56 9.40 -1.57
N ARG A 126 8.33 9.60 -2.06
CA ARG A 126 7.37 10.53 -1.43
C ARG A 126 6.94 10.09 -0.05
N ILE A 127 6.62 8.81 0.12
CA ILE A 127 6.23 8.24 1.43
C ILE A 127 7.40 8.39 2.41
N TYR A 128 8.63 8.15 1.94
CA TYR A 128 9.83 8.37 2.74
C TYR A 128 9.98 9.84 3.15
N CYS A 129 9.85 10.79 2.22
CA CYS A 129 9.90 12.23 2.53
C CYS A 129 8.80 12.65 3.52
N MET A 130 7.57 12.13 3.38
CA MET A 130 6.50 12.37 4.35
C MET A 130 6.87 11.85 5.75
N GLY A 131 7.50 10.68 5.83
CA GLY A 131 8.02 10.14 7.08
C GLY A 131 9.06 11.05 7.72
N GLN A 132 9.97 11.60 6.91
CA GLN A 132 10.97 12.56 7.40
C GLN A 132 10.32 13.85 7.87
N LEU A 133 9.37 14.42 7.13
CA LEU A 133 8.59 15.59 7.57
C LEU A 133 7.91 15.36 8.93
N LYS A 134 7.45 14.15 9.21
CA LYS A 134 6.90 13.80 10.52
C LYS A 134 7.94 13.83 11.63
N GLN A 135 9.13 13.29 11.37
CA GLN A 135 10.21 13.32 12.35
C GLN A 135 10.65 14.76 12.65
N ILE A 136 10.84 15.56 11.60
CA ILE A 136 11.21 16.98 11.72
C ILE A 136 10.14 17.76 12.48
N TYR A 137 8.85 17.47 12.27
CA TYR A 137 7.77 18.09 13.03
C TYR A 137 7.89 17.83 14.53
N ILE A 138 8.18 16.58 14.91
CA ILE A 138 8.33 16.21 16.33
C ILE A 138 9.46 17.03 16.95
N ASP A 139 10.60 17.12 16.27
CA ASP A 139 11.76 17.85 16.77
C ASP A 139 11.48 19.37 16.84
N LEU A 140 10.81 19.92 15.83
CA LEU A 140 10.40 21.33 15.80
C LEU A 140 9.36 21.68 16.87
N SER A 141 8.40 20.79 17.13
CA SER A 141 7.40 20.97 18.19
C SER A 141 8.06 20.92 19.56
N GLN A 142 9.02 20.00 19.76
CA GLN A 142 9.82 19.98 20.99
C GLN A 142 10.60 21.28 21.19
N TYR A 143 11.28 21.77 20.15
CA TYR A 143 11.96 23.05 20.21
C TYR A 143 11.01 24.21 20.52
N ALA A 144 9.85 24.27 19.87
CA ALA A 144 8.86 25.31 20.11
C ALA A 144 8.38 25.30 21.56
N ASN A 145 8.10 24.13 22.13
CA ASN A 145 7.73 23.99 23.54
C ASN A 145 8.81 24.54 24.48
N ASP A 146 10.09 24.32 24.17
CA ASP A 146 11.22 24.83 24.95
C ASP A 146 11.48 26.34 24.73
N ASN A 147 10.98 26.92 23.63
CA ASN A 147 11.24 28.30 23.21
C ASN A 147 9.98 29.17 23.14
N ASN A 148 9.11 29.10 24.16
CA ASN A 148 7.89 29.93 24.28
C ASN A 148 6.93 29.82 23.07
N GLY A 149 6.88 28.64 22.46
CA GLY A 149 6.06 28.33 21.29
C GLY A 149 6.65 28.81 19.96
N TYR A 150 7.85 29.39 19.92
CA TYR A 150 8.47 29.89 18.68
C TYR A 150 9.26 28.81 17.95
N TYR A 151 9.08 28.73 16.64
CA TYR A 151 9.93 27.95 15.77
C TYR A 151 11.31 28.60 15.58
N PRO A 152 12.36 27.82 15.25
CA PRO A 152 13.72 28.34 15.11
C PRO A 152 13.81 29.36 13.97
N ASP A 153 14.59 30.42 14.16
CA ASP A 153 14.79 31.44 13.11
C ASP A 153 15.62 30.91 11.93
N ASP A 154 16.52 29.97 12.23
CA ASP A 154 17.44 29.35 11.30
C ASP A 154 17.34 27.83 11.47
N LEU A 155 16.63 27.21 10.53
CA LEU A 155 16.41 25.77 10.54
C LEU A 155 17.72 25.00 10.29
N GLU A 156 18.70 25.60 9.62
CA GLU A 156 19.99 24.95 9.36
C GLU A 156 20.68 24.69 10.68
N LYS A 157 20.90 25.75 11.45
CA LYS A 157 21.50 25.68 12.79
C LYS A 157 20.75 24.75 13.73
N PHE A 158 19.42 24.73 13.64
CA PHE A 158 18.60 23.79 14.41
C PHE A 158 18.93 22.34 14.07
N VAL A 159 18.94 21.98 12.78
CA VAL A 159 19.27 20.63 12.30
C VAL A 159 20.69 20.22 12.67
N GLU A 160 21.64 21.17 12.60
CA GLU A 160 23.01 20.96 13.06
C GLU A 160 23.07 20.62 14.55
N SER A 161 22.35 21.38 15.37
CA SER A 161 22.33 21.23 16.82
C SER A 161 21.67 19.92 17.28
N CYS A 162 20.68 19.43 16.52
CA CYS A 162 19.96 18.18 16.80
C CYS A 162 20.65 16.94 16.22
N GLY A 163 21.75 17.08 15.47
CA GLY A 163 22.45 15.96 14.86
C GLY A 163 21.62 15.20 13.82
N LEU A 164 20.65 15.86 13.18
CA LEU A 164 19.68 15.24 12.28
C LEU A 164 20.23 14.91 10.88
N TYR A 165 21.55 14.99 10.68
CA TYR A 165 22.25 14.86 9.39
C TYR A 165 22.03 13.53 8.64
N ASN A 166 21.54 12.48 9.29
CA ASN A 166 21.29 11.17 8.66
C ASN A 166 19.85 11.01 8.11
N PHE A 167 18.94 11.95 8.36
CA PHE A 167 17.51 11.83 8.02
C PHE A 167 17.09 12.73 6.84
N SER A 168 18.07 13.27 6.09
CA SER A 168 17.94 14.68 5.69
C SER A 168 17.80 14.97 4.20
N CYS A 169 18.00 14.01 3.31
CA CYS A 169 17.92 14.27 1.88
C CYS A 169 16.64 13.68 1.30
N CYS A 170 15.97 14.43 0.43
CA CYS A 170 14.93 13.84 -0.41
C CYS A 170 15.62 12.85 -1.35
N PRO A 171 15.34 11.52 -1.29
CA PRO A 171 16.04 10.54 -2.12
C PRO A 171 15.79 10.76 -3.63
N ALA A 172 14.69 11.45 -3.98
CA ALA A 172 14.41 11.86 -5.36
C ALA A 172 15.29 13.05 -5.80
N ALA A 173 15.54 14.02 -4.93
CA ALA A 173 16.43 15.15 -5.22
C ALA A 173 17.90 14.71 -5.24
N GLU A 174 18.32 13.85 -4.32
CA GLU A 174 19.66 13.25 -4.28
C GLU A 174 19.95 12.46 -5.56
N TRP A 175 19.02 11.61 -6.00
CA TRP A 175 19.15 10.88 -7.26
C TRP A 175 19.31 11.81 -8.47
N LYS A 176 18.56 12.92 -8.51
CA LYS A 176 18.65 13.91 -9.60
C LYS A 176 20.05 14.54 -9.64
N ARG A 177 20.57 15.00 -8.50
CA ARG A 177 21.93 15.56 -8.41
C ARG A 177 23.00 14.57 -8.85
N LEU A 178 22.93 13.32 -8.39
CA LEU A 178 23.89 12.27 -8.79
C LEU A 178 23.88 12.01 -10.31
N VAL A 179 22.70 12.05 -10.94
CA VAL A 179 22.57 11.89 -12.40
C VAL A 179 23.07 13.13 -13.16
N GLU A 180 22.75 14.33 -12.69
CA GLU A 180 23.13 15.60 -13.33
C GLU A 180 24.63 15.91 -13.19
N GLU A 181 25.25 15.58 -12.05
CA GLU A 181 26.67 15.80 -11.80
C GLU A 181 27.56 14.66 -12.35
N GLY A 182 26.97 13.60 -12.92
CA GLY A 182 27.71 12.44 -13.44
C GLY A 182 28.50 11.67 -12.38
N ARG A 183 28.28 11.93 -11.10
CA ARG A 183 28.95 11.23 -9.99
C ARG A 183 28.36 9.83 -9.84
N LYS A 184 29.21 8.80 -9.96
CA LYS A 184 28.86 7.45 -9.50
C LYS A 184 28.64 7.52 -7.98
N ARG A 185 27.81 6.61 -7.45
CA ARG A 185 27.58 6.48 -6.00
C ARG A 185 28.90 6.11 -5.33
N ASP A 186 29.67 7.12 -4.96
CA ASP A 186 30.76 6.97 -4.02
C ASP A 186 30.10 6.90 -2.65
N LEU A 187 29.88 5.66 -2.20
CA LEU A 187 29.31 5.31 -0.90
C LEU A 187 30.08 5.94 0.29
N GLU A 188 31.25 6.54 0.06
CA GLU A 188 32.05 7.24 1.07
C GLU A 188 31.65 8.70 1.29
N HIS A 189 30.92 9.33 0.37
CA HIS A 189 30.45 10.71 0.50
C HIS A 189 28.99 10.79 0.98
N GLY A 190 28.67 10.12 2.09
CA GLY A 190 27.41 10.27 2.83
C GLY A 190 27.17 11.67 3.43
N ARG A 191 27.80 12.70 2.87
CA ARG A 191 27.60 14.12 3.18
C ARG A 191 27.09 14.80 1.92
N GLY A 192 25.88 14.45 1.50
CA GLY A 192 25.11 15.29 0.59
C GLY A 192 24.95 16.67 1.23
N GLU A 193 24.84 17.70 0.39
CA GLU A 193 24.61 19.08 0.86
C GLU A 193 23.46 19.16 1.86
N PRO A 194 23.49 20.13 2.79
CA PRO A 194 22.58 20.17 3.92
C PRO A 194 21.11 20.09 3.52
N PHE A 195 20.37 19.34 4.35
CA PHE A 195 18.92 19.19 4.49
C PHE A 195 18.03 20.29 3.89
N LEU A 196 18.39 21.57 4.08
CA LEU A 196 17.59 22.70 3.63
C LEU A 196 17.62 22.95 2.13
N SER A 197 18.60 22.40 1.42
CA SER A 197 18.67 22.55 -0.03
C SER A 197 17.43 21.97 -0.72
N ASP A 198 16.71 21.04 -0.09
CA ASP A 198 15.52 20.39 -0.65
C ASP A 198 14.19 20.98 -0.16
N TYR A 199 14.16 21.77 0.91
CA TYR A 199 12.90 22.28 1.48
C TYR A 199 12.86 23.80 1.55
N ASN A 200 11.67 24.38 1.40
CA ASN A 200 11.37 25.75 1.72
C ASN A 200 10.87 25.84 3.16
N TYR A 201 11.52 26.67 3.98
CA TYR A 201 11.17 26.86 5.39
C TYR A 201 10.40 28.17 5.61
N TYR A 202 9.27 28.08 6.31
CA TYR A 202 8.33 29.17 6.58
C TYR A 202 8.04 29.35 8.08
N GLY A 203 8.68 28.59 8.96
CA GLY A 203 8.48 28.66 10.41
C GLY A 203 9.11 29.88 11.09
N LYS A 204 10.06 30.56 10.44
CA LYS A 204 10.82 31.67 11.02
C LYS A 204 9.90 32.75 11.61
N GLY A 205 10.10 33.06 12.90
CA GLY A 205 9.35 34.09 13.63
C GLY A 205 7.87 33.77 13.90
N ARG A 206 7.42 32.55 13.61
CA ARG A 206 6.03 32.10 13.81
C ARG A 206 5.92 31.27 15.09
N LYS A 207 4.72 31.27 15.68
CA LYS A 207 4.41 30.42 16.83
C LYS A 207 3.62 29.19 16.43
N GLU A 208 3.82 28.09 17.15
CA GLU A 208 2.99 26.89 17.03
C GLU A 208 1.52 27.17 17.34
N THR A 209 1.24 28.13 18.24
CA THR A 209 -0.11 28.55 18.61
C THR A 209 -0.79 29.50 17.60
N ASP A 210 -0.07 29.94 16.56
CA ASP A 210 -0.67 30.73 15.49
C ASP A 210 -1.67 29.88 14.67
N ALA A 211 -2.51 30.55 13.86
CA ALA A 211 -3.41 29.85 12.95
C ALA A 211 -2.63 28.88 12.03
N PRO A 212 -3.12 27.63 11.81
CA PRO A 212 -2.35 26.58 11.14
C PRO A 212 -1.78 26.99 9.79
N PHE A 213 -0.45 26.98 9.68
CA PHE A 213 0.31 27.44 8.52
C PHE A 213 1.32 26.39 8.07
N VAL A 214 1.84 26.51 6.85
CA VAL A 214 2.89 25.62 6.33
C VAL A 214 4.22 25.98 6.99
N ILE A 215 4.90 25.01 7.59
CA ILE A 215 6.24 25.16 8.17
C ILE A 215 7.31 24.78 7.15
N LEU A 216 7.12 23.65 6.47
CA LEU A 216 8.05 23.12 5.48
C LEU A 216 7.31 22.69 4.23
N GLU A 217 7.92 22.94 3.07
CA GLU A 217 7.42 22.50 1.77
C GLU A 217 8.60 21.93 0.95
N ASP A 218 8.39 20.82 0.26
CA ASP A 218 9.31 20.34 -0.77
C ASP A 218 9.51 21.40 -1.86
N LYS A 219 10.76 21.58 -2.31
CA LYS A 219 11.04 22.42 -3.47
C LYS A 219 10.41 21.86 -4.74
N ILE A 220 10.12 22.80 -5.65
CA ILE A 220 9.73 22.46 -7.02
C ILE A 220 10.88 21.67 -7.63
N ASP A 221 10.56 20.56 -8.30
CA ASP A 221 11.49 19.60 -8.93
C ASP A 221 12.15 18.54 -8.04
N ASN A 222 11.86 18.50 -6.74
CA ASN A 222 12.29 17.38 -5.89
C ASN A 222 11.67 16.05 -6.34
N HIS A 223 10.40 16.09 -6.72
CA HIS A 223 9.59 14.92 -7.06
C HIS A 223 9.11 15.00 -8.51
N ARG A 224 9.06 13.86 -9.21
CA ARG A 224 8.61 13.81 -10.61
C ARG A 224 7.11 14.11 -10.73
N GLY A 225 6.75 15.03 -11.63
CA GLY A 225 5.35 15.36 -11.91
C GLY A 225 4.78 16.47 -11.03
N ASN A 226 5.62 17.42 -10.62
CA ASN A 226 5.28 18.63 -9.88
C ASN A 226 4.55 18.34 -8.56
N TYR A 227 4.99 17.29 -7.85
CA TYR A 227 4.49 16.98 -6.53
C TYR A 227 5.33 17.65 -5.46
N LYS A 228 4.66 18.05 -4.38
CA LYS A 228 5.30 18.59 -3.19
C LYS A 228 4.65 18.01 -1.95
N ASN A 229 5.46 17.54 -1.01
CA ASN A 229 4.97 17.33 0.33
C ASN A 229 5.11 18.61 1.13
N PHE A 230 4.22 18.80 2.10
CA PHE A 230 4.28 19.93 2.99
C PHE A 230 3.84 19.54 4.39
N LEU A 231 4.46 20.19 5.37
CA LEU A 231 4.20 20.05 6.78
C LEU A 231 3.55 21.34 7.29
N ARG A 232 2.46 21.20 8.04
CA ARG A 232 1.77 22.31 8.71
C ARG A 232 2.05 22.33 10.22
N SER A 233 1.82 23.47 10.85
CA SER A 233 2.04 23.67 12.29
C SER A 233 1.13 22.87 13.21
N ASP A 234 -0.01 22.41 12.70
CA ASP A 234 -0.91 21.48 13.38
C ASP A 234 -0.45 20.01 13.27
N GLY A 235 0.74 19.75 12.72
CA GLY A 235 1.27 18.41 12.50
C GLY A 235 0.65 17.69 11.31
N TRP A 236 -0.23 18.35 10.55
CA TRP A 236 -0.79 17.76 9.34
C TRP A 236 0.26 17.73 8.22
N ILE A 237 0.39 16.56 7.59
CA ILE A 237 1.30 16.33 6.47
C ILE A 237 0.47 16.02 5.25
N GLY A 238 0.73 16.74 4.16
CA GLY A 238 0.03 16.56 2.91
C GLY A 238 0.96 16.43 1.72
N SER A 239 0.36 16.03 0.60
CA SER A 239 0.97 16.17 -0.71
C SER A 239 0.04 16.96 -1.62
N ALA A 240 0.61 17.89 -2.36
CA ALA A 240 -0.07 18.62 -3.40
C ALA A 240 0.60 18.31 -4.74
N LYS A 241 -0.23 18.10 -5.76
CA LYS A 241 0.21 18.13 -7.15
C LYS A 241 -0.09 19.52 -7.68
N LYS A 242 0.93 20.23 -8.19
CA LYS A 242 0.68 21.49 -8.88
C LYS A 242 -0.12 21.19 -10.15
N ILE A 243 -1.33 21.73 -10.21
CA ILE A 243 -2.12 21.78 -11.44
C ILE A 243 -1.64 23.05 -12.14
N GLU A 244 -0.98 22.90 -13.28
CA GLU A 244 -0.66 24.00 -14.18
C GLU A 244 -1.92 24.49 -14.90
#